data_AF-A0A843KS15-F1
#
_entry.id   AF-A0A843KS15-F1
#
_cell.length_a   1.000
_cell.length_b   1.000
_cell.length_c   1.000
_cell.angle_alpha   90.00
_cell.angle_beta   90.00
_cell.angle_gamma   90.00
#
_symmetry.space_group_name_H-M   'P 1'
#
loop_
_entity.id
_entity.type
_entity.pdbx_description
1 polymer ?
#
loop_
_entity_poly.entity_id
_entity_poly.type
_entity_poly.pdbx_seq_one_letter_code
_entity_poly.pdbx_strand_id
1 'polypeptide(L)' 'TELLRAVFHLTEELERRGDFAALPASDVGHLAGDVDRVYDRLIGEWLAYMEYLQRNYPYLFSLAMRSNPFDETASPIVR' A
#
# COMPACT_ATOMS: atom_id res chain seq x y z
N THR A 1 -11.07 2.54 10.36
CA THR A 1 -10.09 3.57 9.95
C THR A 1 -10.40 4.04 8.54
N GLU A 2 -9.80 5.14 8.08
CA GLU A 2 -9.94 5.61 6.68
C GLU A 2 -9.25 4.69 5.67
N LEU A 3 -8.09 4.09 6.04
CA LEU A 3 -7.37 3.15 5.16
C LEU A 3 -8.22 1.93 4.79
N LEU A 4 -8.77 1.23 5.79
CA LEU A 4 -9.56 0.02 5.53
C LEU A 4 -10.76 0.30 4.63
N ARG A 5 -11.42 1.46 4.79
CA ARG A 5 -12.52 1.86 3.91
C ARG A 5 -12.05 2.09 2.48
N ALA A 6 -10.92 2.76 2.27
CA ALA A 6 -10.36 2.96 0.95
C ALA A 6 -9.98 1.64 0.27
N VAL A 7 -9.36 0.71 1.02
CA VAL A 7 -8.99 -0.62 0.51
C VAL A 7 -10.23 -1.42 0.14
N PHE A 8 -11.23 -1.52 1.02
CA PHE A 8 -12.45 -2.26 0.72
C PHE A 8 -13.22 -1.64 -0.45
N HIS A 9 -13.30 -0.31 -0.52
CA HIS A 9 -13.92 0.37 -1.65
C HIS A 9 -13.25 0.01 -2.98
N LEU A 10 -11.92 0.10 -3.04
CA LEU A 10 -11.17 -0.29 -4.24
C LEU A 10 -11.38 -1.77 -4.57
N THR A 11 -11.37 -2.67 -3.58
CA THR A 11 -11.67 -4.09 -3.79
C THR A 11 -13.06 -4.30 -4.40
N GLU A 12 -14.09 -3.64 -3.88
CA GLU A 12 -15.45 -3.73 -4.42
C GLU A 12 -15.54 -3.20 -5.86
N GLU A 13 -14.87 -2.10 -6.18
CA GLU A 13 -14.82 -1.55 -7.54
C GLU A 13 -14.16 -2.52 -8.52
N LEU A 14 -13.03 -3.14 -8.11
CA LEU A 14 -12.32 -4.12 -8.92
C LEU A 14 -13.14 -5.40 -9.14
N GLU A 15 -13.85 -5.88 -8.11
CA GLU A 15 -14.70 -7.10 -8.21
C GLU A 15 -15.92 -6.91 -9.11
N ARG A 16 -16.49 -5.70 -9.16
CA ARG A 16 -17.67 -5.39 -9.97
C ARG A 16 -17.34 -5.13 -11.44
N ARG A 17 -16.07 -4.93 -11.77
CA ARG A 17 -15.61 -4.62 -13.13
C ARG A 17 -15.11 -5.89 -13.82
N GLY A 18 -15.54 -6.07 -15.07
CA GLY A 18 -15.15 -7.20 -15.90
C GLY A 18 -13.79 -6.98 -16.55
N ASP A 19 -13.76 -6.91 -17.88
CA ASP A 19 -12.51 -6.73 -18.63
C ASP A 19 -11.96 -5.29 -18.49
N PHE A 20 -10.85 -5.15 -17.78
CA PHE A 20 -10.15 -3.87 -17.60
C PHE A 20 -9.60 -3.29 -18.91
N ALA A 21 -9.29 -4.13 -19.92
CA ALA A 21 -8.80 -3.65 -21.20
C ALA A 21 -9.88 -2.91 -22.02
N ALA A 22 -11.16 -3.17 -21.72
CA ALA A 22 -12.31 -2.57 -22.39
C ALA A 22 -12.95 -1.42 -21.59
N LEU A 23 -12.36 -1.00 -20.46
CA LEU A 23 -12.95 0.06 -19.64
C LEU A 23 -12.88 1.42 -20.34
N PRO A 24 -13.93 2.25 -20.23
CA PRO A 24 -13.87 3.65 -20.59
C PRO A 24 -12.74 4.39 -19.85
N ALA A 25 -12.16 5.40 -20.49
CA ALA A 25 -11.07 6.19 -19.88
C ALA A 25 -11.48 6.85 -18.55
N SER A 26 -12.75 7.22 -18.39
CA SER A 26 -13.29 7.77 -17.13
C SER A 26 -13.23 6.76 -15.98
N ASP A 27 -13.48 5.50 -16.28
CA ASP A 27 -13.46 4.40 -15.31
C ASP A 27 -12.03 4.04 -14.89
N VAL A 28 -11.09 4.04 -15.85
CA VAL A 28 -9.66 3.89 -15.56
C VAL A 28 -9.18 5.04 -14.67
N GLY A 29 -9.59 6.28 -14.95
CA GLY A 29 -9.26 7.44 -14.12
C GLY A 29 -9.85 7.37 -12.71
N HIS A 30 -11.07 6.84 -12.55
CA HIS A 30 -11.68 6.58 -11.25
C HIS A 30 -10.86 5.59 -10.43
N LEU A 31 -10.53 4.43 -11.02
CA LEU A 31 -9.72 3.40 -10.36
C LEU A 31 -8.32 3.92 -9.98
N ALA A 32 -7.69 4.72 -10.84
CA ALA A 32 -6.41 5.36 -10.52
C ALA A 32 -6.53 6.25 -9.28
N GLY A 33 -7.58 7.07 -9.20
CA GLY A 33 -7.84 7.89 -8.02
C GLY A 33 -8.11 7.08 -6.74
N ASP A 34 -8.75 5.91 -6.85
CA ASP A 34 -8.96 5.02 -5.70
C ASP A 34 -7.68 4.32 -5.26
N VAL A 35 -6.80 3.95 -6.20
CA VAL A 35 -5.46 3.45 -5.91
C VAL A 35 -4.63 4.51 -5.18
N ASP A 36 -4.60 5.74 -5.69
CA ASP A 36 -3.91 6.87 -5.05
C ASP A 36 -4.43 7.08 -3.62
N ARG A 37 -5.75 7.07 -3.43
CA ARG A 37 -6.42 7.21 -2.13
C ARG A 37 -5.97 6.15 -1.11
N VAL A 38 -5.75 4.92 -1.57
CA VAL A 38 -5.23 3.82 -0.74
C VAL A 38 -3.76 4.06 -0.39
N TYR A 39 -2.90 4.32 -1.38
CA TYR A 39 -1.47 4.49 -1.15
C TYR A 39 -1.16 5.70 -0.24
N ASP A 40 -1.85 6.82 -0.42
CA ASP A 40 -1.72 8.00 0.43
C ASP A 40 -1.97 7.68 1.92
N ARG A 41 -2.98 6.84 2.20
CA ARG A 41 -3.31 6.43 3.57
C ARG A 41 -2.36 5.36 4.09
N LEU A 42 -1.98 4.42 3.23
CA LEU A 42 -1.12 3.29 3.60
C LEU A 42 0.28 3.74 4.00
N ILE A 43 0.85 4.74 3.32
CA ILE A 43 2.16 5.30 3.65
C ILE A 43 2.17 5.86 5.08
N GLY A 44 1.11 6.59 5.47
CA GLY A 44 1.00 7.13 6.82
C GLY A 44 0.99 6.06 7.91
N GLU A 45 0.20 5.00 7.72
CA GLU A 45 0.14 3.87 8.65
C GLU A 45 1.47 3.11 8.70
N TRP A 46 2.15 2.94 7.56
CA TRP A 46 3.47 2.30 7.50
C TRP A 46 4.53 3.10 8.27
N LEU A 47 4.57 4.42 8.10
CA LEU A 47 5.50 5.29 8.83
C LEU A 47 5.26 5.25 10.35
N ALA A 48 3.99 5.32 10.77
CA ALA A 48 3.63 5.19 12.19
C ALA A 48 4.05 3.83 12.75
N TYR A 49 3.88 2.76 11.98
CA TYR A 49 4.32 1.43 12.37
C TYR A 49 5.86 1.32 12.44
N MET A 50 6.59 1.91 11.49
CA MET A 50 8.06 1.93 11.54
C MET A 50 8.59 2.68 12.77
N GLU A 51 7.98 3.82 13.13
CA GLU A 51 8.31 4.56 14.35
C GLU A 51 8.03 3.72 15.62
N TYR A 52 6.90 3.01 15.64
CA TYR A 52 6.58 2.09 16.73
C TYR A 52 7.60 0.94 16.84
N LEU A 53 7.94 0.29 15.72
CA LEU A 53 8.94 -0.78 15.70
C LEU A 53 10.32 -0.27 16.13
N GLN A 54 10.74 0.90 15.67
CA GLN A 54 12.03 1.47 16.03
C GLN A 54 12.17 1.64 17.54
N ARG A 55 11.10 2.09 18.21
CA ARG A 55 11.08 2.32 19.67
C ARG A 55 10.95 1.04 20.49
N ASN A 56 10.14 0.09 20.05
CA ASN A 56 9.71 -1.04 20.88
C ASN A 56 10.34 -2.38 20.47
N TYR A 57 10.71 -2.53 19.20
CA TYR A 57 11.24 -3.77 18.62
C TYR A 57 12.34 -3.50 17.58
N PRO A 58 13.53 -3.00 17.99
CA PRO A 58 14.58 -2.59 17.05
C PRO A 58 15.02 -3.68 16.05
N TYR A 59 14.92 -4.96 16.44
CA TYR A 59 15.23 -6.08 15.55
C TYR A 59 14.20 -6.24 14.41
N LEU A 60 12.90 -6.02 14.69
CA LEU A 60 11.85 -6.02 13.67
C LEU A 60 11.96 -4.80 12.78
N PHE A 61 12.27 -3.63 13.35
CA PHE A 61 12.55 -2.43 12.58
C PHE A 61 13.70 -2.65 11.59
N SER A 62 14.81 -3.22 12.05
CA SER A 62 15.95 -3.53 11.20
C SER A 62 15.58 -4.46 10.04
N LEU A 63 14.78 -5.49 10.30
CA LEU A 63 14.28 -6.38 9.24
C LEU A 63 13.38 -5.62 8.25
N ALA A 64 12.39 -4.87 8.74
CA ALA A 64 11.45 -4.12 7.91
C ALA A 64 12.15 -3.08 7.02
N MET A 65 13.20 -2.43 7.52
CA MET A 65 14.01 -1.49 6.73
C MET A 65 14.83 -2.17 5.62
N ARG A 66 15.29 -3.41 5.85
CA ARG A 66 16.03 -4.19 4.83
C ARG A 66 15.12 -4.78 3.76
N SER A 67 13.85 -4.98 4.06
CA SER A 67 12.81 -5.41 3.12
C SER A 67 11.80 -4.28 2.87
N ASN A 68 12.28 -3.05 2.77
CA ASN A 68 11.45 -1.87 2.63
C ASN A 68 10.63 -1.95 1.32
N PRO A 69 9.29 -1.87 1.36
CA PRO A 69 8.45 -1.98 0.16
C PRO A 69 8.64 -0.82 -0.83
N PHE A 70 9.30 0.28 -0.43
CA PHE A 70 9.59 1.43 -1.30
C PHE A 70 10.97 1.36 -1.97
N ASP A 71 11.72 0.27 -1.77
CA ASP A 71 12.97 0.00 -2.46
C ASP A 71 12.84 -1.35 -3.19
N GLU A 72 12.68 -1.29 -4.51
CA GLU A 72 12.53 -2.48 -5.36
C GLU A 72 13.74 -3.42 -5.32
N THR A 73 14.89 -2.91 -4.85
CA THR A 73 16.15 -3.67 -4.74
C THR A 73 16.42 -4.15 -3.31
N ALA A 74 15.51 -3.86 -2.37
CA ALA A 74 15.63 -4.23 -0.97
C ALA A 74 15.81 -5.75 -0.79
N SER A 75 16.69 -6.15 0.12
CA SER A 75 16.95 -7.56 0.42
C SER A 75 17.06 -7.79 1.93
N PRO A 76 16.36 -8.79 2.49
CA PRO A 76 16.49 -9.12 3.91
C PRO A 76 17.83 -9.80 4.25
N ILE A 77 18.62 -10.21 3.26
CA ILE A 77 19.88 -10.97 3.45
C ILE A 77 21.02 -10.01 3.78
N VAL A 78 21.76 -10.29 4.85
CA VAL A 78 23.01 -9.58 5.22
C VAL A 78 24.19 -10.29 4.56
N ARG A 79 25.06 -9.53 3.89
CA ARG A 79 26.32 -10.00 3.28
C ARG A 79 27.52 -9.60 4.12
#